data_AF-A0A357CNH9-F1
#
_entry.id   AF-A0A357CNH9-F1
#
_cell.length_a   1.000
_cell.length_b   1.000
_cell.length_c   1.000
_cell.angle_alpha   90.00
_cell.angle_beta   90.00
_cell.angle_gamma   90.00
#
_symmetry.space_group_name_H-M   'P 1'
#
loop_
_entity.id
_entity.type
_entity.pdbx_description
1 polymer ?
#
loop_
_entity_poly.entity_id
_entity_poly.type
_entity_poly.pdbx_seq_one_letter_code
_entity_poly.pdbx_strand_id
1 'polypeptide(L)' 'LLSDEDLYTQGYRIYTTLDLKMQAYAEEAVEGLPTGEPDKSGVTQPQIAFVAMDPTNGYIKAMIGGREWQNTQL' A
#
# COMPACT_ATOMS: atom_id res chain seq x y z
N LEU A 1 11.73 24.05 0.23
CA LEU A 1 11.01 22.77 0.30
C LEU A 1 10.87 22.42 1.77
N LEU A 2 9.76 21.81 2.18
CA LEU A 2 9.55 21.37 3.57
C LEU A 2 10.65 20.36 3.95
N SER A 3 11.22 20.50 5.14
CA SER A 3 12.08 19.48 5.72
C SER A 3 11.24 18.43 6.45
N ASP A 4 11.84 17.26 6.72
CA ASP A 4 11.18 16.23 7.53
C ASP A 4 10.85 16.75 8.93
N GLU A 5 11.76 17.54 9.52
CA GLU A 5 11.55 18.19 10.82
C GLU A 5 10.31 19.10 10.80
N ASP A 6 10.08 19.83 9.70
CA ASP A 6 8.89 20.65 9.54
C ASP A 6 7.61 19.82 9.51
N LEU A 7 7.61 18.68 8.82
CA LEU A 7 6.47 17.75 8.77
C LEU A 7 6.11 17.19 10.14
N TYR A 8 7.11 16.90 10.98
CA TYR A 8 6.90 16.33 12.31
C TYR A 8 6.49 17.37 13.37
N THR A 9 6.93 18.63 13.25
CA THR A 9 6.86 19.59 14.36
C THR A 9 5.85 20.73 14.16
N GLN A 10 5.47 21.07 12.93
CA GLN A 10 4.71 22.31 12.66
C GLN A 10 3.20 22.12 12.56
N GLY A 11 2.66 20.93 12.82
CA GLY A 11 1.21 20.69 12.94
C GLY A 11 0.44 20.72 11.62
N TYR A 12 1.08 20.34 10.51
CA TYR A 12 0.44 20.25 9.20
C TYR A 12 -0.71 19.22 9.17
N ARG A 13 -1.68 19.45 8.29
CA ARG A 13 -2.73 18.47 7.95
C ARG A 13 -2.50 17.97 6.54
N ILE A 14 -2.24 16.66 6.42
CA ILE A 14 -2.05 15.99 5.13
C ILE A 14 -3.39 15.43 4.69
N TYR A 15 -3.86 15.89 3.54
CA TYR A 15 -5.09 15.40 2.91
C TYR A 15 -4.70 14.49 1.76
N THR A 16 -5.20 13.26 1.79
CA THR A 16 -4.89 12.25 0.77
C THR A 16 -6.14 11.92 -0.04
N THR A 17 -5.94 11.21 -1.15
CA THR A 17 -7.02 10.72 -1.99
C THR A 17 -7.51 9.33 -1.60
N LEU A 18 -6.86 8.71 -0.60
CA LEU A 18 -7.11 7.35 -0.15
C LEU A 18 -8.56 7.21 0.33
N ASP A 19 -9.25 6.22 -0.22
CA ASP A 19 -10.56 5.82 0.27
C ASP A 19 -10.35 4.63 1.22
N LEU A 20 -10.61 4.85 2.52
CA LEU A 20 -10.35 3.85 3.56
C LEU A 20 -11.16 2.56 3.35
N LYS A 21 -12.36 2.63 2.74
CA LYS A 21 -13.15 1.43 2.48
C LYS A 21 -12.57 0.65 1.30
N MET A 22 -12.18 1.34 0.23
CA MET A 22 -11.54 0.69 -0.91
C MET A 22 -10.19 0.08 -0.52
N GLN A 23 -9.42 0.75 0.33
CA GLN A 23 -8.16 0.23 0.83
C GLN A 23 -8.37 -1.07 1.62
N ALA A 24 -9.33 -1.10 2.54
CA ALA A 24 -9.67 -2.31 3.30
C ALA A 24 -10.08 -3.47 2.38
N TYR A 25 -10.91 -3.20 1.36
CA TYR A 25 -11.27 -4.24 0.38
C TYR A 25 -10.09 -4.71 -0.48
N ALA A 26 -9.16 -3.81 -0.81
CA ALA A 26 -7.94 -4.19 -1.54
C ALA A 26 -7.05 -5.11 -0.69
N GLU A 27 -6.93 -4.84 0.60
CA GLU A 27 -6.19 -5.68 1.56
C GLU A 27 -6.84 -7.06 1.72
N GLU A 28 -8.16 -7.11 1.95
CA GLU A 28 -8.93 -8.37 2.03
C GLU A 28 -8.82 -9.21 0.76
N ALA A 29 -8.92 -8.57 -0.41
CA ALA A 29 -8.79 -9.25 -1.70
C ALA A 29 -7.42 -9.91 -1.88
N VAL A 30 -6.36 -9.32 -1.31
CA VAL A 30 -4.99 -9.83 -1.38
C VAL A 30 -4.76 -10.99 -0.43
N GLU A 31 -5.32 -10.93 0.78
CA GLU A 31 -5.27 -12.04 1.75
C GLU A 31 -5.91 -13.32 1.21
N GLY A 32 -6.94 -13.19 0.37
CA GLY A 32 -7.61 -14.32 -0.27
C GLY A 32 -6.86 -14.98 -1.44
N LEU A 33 -5.72 -14.43 -1.89
CA LEU A 33 -4.98 -14.98 -3.03
C LEU A 33 -4.15 -16.20 -2.63
N PRO A 34 -4.03 -17.22 -3.50
CA PRO A 34 -3.21 -18.40 -3.22
C PRO A 34 -1.75 -18.01 -2.99
N THR A 35 -1.14 -18.66 -2.00
CA THR A 35 0.27 -18.53 -1.64
C THR A 35 1.03 -19.79 -2.05
N GLY A 36 2.26 -19.59 -2.51
CA GLY A 36 3.24 -20.65 -2.70
C GLY A 36 4.23 -20.70 -1.54
N GLU A 37 5.18 -21.63 -1.64
CA GLU A 37 6.28 -21.71 -0.68
C GLU A 37 7.13 -20.42 -0.71
N PRO A 38 7.58 -19.93 0.46
CA PRO A 38 8.57 -18.87 0.52
C PRO A 38 9.85 -19.26 -0.23
N ASP A 39 10.48 -18.28 -0.86
CA ASP A 39 11.79 -18.50 -1.47
C ASP A 39 12.91 -18.64 -0.41
N LYS A 40 14.16 -18.80 -0.87
CA LYS A 40 15.33 -18.95 0.02
C LYS A 40 15.55 -17.77 0.96
N SER A 41 14.94 -16.62 0.69
CA SER A 41 15.00 -15.41 1.50
C SER A 41 13.79 -15.27 2.43
N GLY A 42 12.88 -16.25 2.45
CA GLY A 42 11.66 -16.22 3.27
C GLY A 42 10.53 -15.39 2.66
N VAL A 43 10.62 -15.00 1.40
CA VAL A 43 9.60 -14.17 0.74
C VAL A 43 8.54 -15.04 0.11
N THR A 44 7.29 -14.92 0.58
CA THR A 44 6.14 -15.66 0.06
C THR A 44 5.83 -15.25 -1.38
N GLN A 45 5.79 -16.21 -2.28
CA GLN A 45 5.51 -16.00 -3.70
C GLN A 45 4.06 -16.38 -4.06
N PRO A 46 3.50 -15.85 -5.15
CA PRO A 46 4.10 -14.87 -6.09
C PRO A 46 3.92 -13.41 -5.64
N GLN A 47 4.86 -12.48 -5.73
CA GLN A 47 4.57 -11.07 -5.34
C GLN A 47 3.41 -10.40 -6.12
N ILE A 48 2.82 -9.34 -5.54
CA ILE A 48 1.68 -8.61 -6.14
C ILE A 48 1.86 -7.10 -6.08
N ALA A 49 1.17 -6.41 -6.97
CA ALA A 49 0.91 -4.98 -6.88
C ALA A 49 -0.52 -4.71 -7.34
N PHE A 50 -1.21 -3.78 -6.68
CA PHE A 50 -2.57 -3.38 -7.02
C PHE A 50 -2.73 -1.87 -6.87
N VAL A 51 -3.44 -1.23 -7.80
CA VAL A 51 -3.78 0.19 -7.72
C VAL A 51 -5.22 0.38 -8.21
N ALA A 52 -6.05 1.01 -7.38
CA ALA A 52 -7.36 1.50 -7.78
C ALA A 52 -7.30 3.01 -7.99
N MET A 53 -7.65 3.47 -9.20
CA MET A 53 -7.61 4.87 -9.59
C MET A 53 -8.98 5.33 -10.08
N ASP A 54 -9.38 6.53 -9.68
CA ASP A 54 -10.54 7.22 -10.25
C ASP A 54 -10.17 7.78 -11.64
N PRO A 55 -10.79 7.30 -12.73
CA PRO A 55 -10.41 7.70 -14.08
C PRO A 55 -10.77 9.15 -14.42
N THR A 56 -11.61 9.81 -13.62
CA THR A 56 -12.08 11.18 -13.91
C THR A 56 -11.10 12.25 -13.44
N ASN A 57 -10.27 11.93 -12.43
CA ASN A 57 -9.34 12.87 -11.79
C ASN A 57 -7.95 12.28 -11.50
N GLY A 58 -7.73 11.00 -11.78
CA GLY A 58 -6.45 10.32 -11.55
C GLY A 58 -6.15 10.00 -10.09
N TYR A 59 -7.12 10.19 -9.17
CA TYR A 59 -6.91 9.97 -7.75
C TYR A 59 -6.73 8.49 -7.45
N ILE A 60 -5.64 8.16 -6.76
CA ILE A 60 -5.41 6.81 -6.25
C ILE A 60 -6.28 6.65 -4.99
N LYS A 61 -7.20 5.69 -5.05
CA LYS A 61 -8.16 5.40 -3.99
C LYS A 61 -7.73 4.24 -3.10
N ALA A 62 -6.98 3.29 -3.66
CA ALA A 62 -6.37 2.19 -2.91
C ALA A 62 -5.08 1.73 -3.61
N MET A 63 -4.14 1.19 -2.83
CA MET A 63 -2.89 0.65 -3.33
C MET A 63 -2.39 -0.50 -2.46
N ILE A 64 -1.86 -1.55 -3.11
CA ILE A 64 -1.10 -2.62 -2.47
C ILE A 64 0.27 -2.68 -3.14
N GLY A 65 1.34 -2.56 -2.34
CA GLY A 65 2.73 -2.57 -2.82
C GLY A 65 3.42 -3.93 -2.76
N GLY A 66 2.79 -4.93 -2.15
CA GLY A 66 3.32 -6.28 -1.93
C GLY A 66 2.36 -7.08 -1.06
N ARG A 67 2.58 -8.40 -0.95
CA ARG A 67 1.70 -9.26 -0.13
C ARG A 67 1.85 -9.01 1.36
N GLU A 68 3.09 -8.88 1.81
CA GLU A 68 3.42 -8.84 3.21
C GLU A 68 4.54 -7.84 3.42
N TRP A 69 4.19 -6.74 4.08
CA TRP A 69 5.12 -5.65 4.33
C TRP A 69 6.25 -6.10 5.26
N GLN A 70 5.94 -6.87 6.31
CA GLN A 70 6.90 -7.28 7.34
C GLN A 70 8.08 -8.12 6.80
N ASN A 71 7.87 -8.87 5.72
CA ASN A 71 8.86 -9.78 5.16
C ASN A 71 9.52 -9.25 3.86
N THR A 72 9.10 -8.08 3.38
CA THR A 72 9.56 -7.52 2.08
C THR A 72 10.05 -6.08 2.18
N GLN A 73 10.35 -5.58 3.38
CA GLN A 73 11.05 -4.29 3.50
C GLN A 73 12.51 -4.45 3.05
N LEU A 74 12.93 -3.58 2.12
CA LEU A 74 14.34 -3.41 1.74
C LEU A 74 15.16 -2.85 2.90
#